data_AF-A0A5C9EPW2-F1
#
_entry.id   AF-A0A5C9EPW2-F1
#
_cell.length_a   1.000
_cell.length_b   1.000
_cell.length_c   1.000
_cell.angle_alpha   90.00
_cell.angle_beta   90.00
_cell.angle_gamma   90.00
#
_symmetry.space_group_name_H-M   'P 1'
#
loop_
_entity.id
_entity.type
_entity.pdbx_description
1 polymer ?
#
loop_
_entity_poly.entity_id
_entity_poly.type
_entity_poly.pdbx_seq_one_letter_code
_entity_poly.pdbx_strand_id
1 'polypeptide(L)'
;MFLTDSKSKKILFINMPSSFLSHQAPALYLKVTFPRKFDGTAICLATIVPDLHILFDIFIPFPLRYISHSLLGLFLWTMPITILTTIVFARYLAPNLAKLAKLKNPISRSLKFFGVDSWNYLRSKKFDKNFFIVGTYSALIGGFTHLLLDFPAHEYIELFFPLIIKSPDFLLFPLFDFGTITTTRGIFNFTLPVYRLLWLIFSFILIFPTLYHLRKMKKHELIEKWNLDNIK
;
A
#
# COMPACT_ATOMS: atom_id res chain seq x y z
N MET A 1 -35.59 6.75 8.96
CA MET A 1 -35.32 7.51 10.20
C MET A 1 -33.88 7.22 10.60
N PHE A 2 -32.94 7.99 10.06
CA PHE A 2 -31.50 7.81 10.31
C PHE A 2 -31.15 8.60 11.57
N LEU A 3 -30.99 7.90 12.70
CA LEU A 3 -30.39 8.48 13.89
C LEU A 3 -28.90 8.67 13.62
N THR A 4 -28.52 9.86 13.17
CA THR A 4 -27.13 10.31 13.21
C THR A 4 -26.79 10.64 14.66
N ASP A 5 -26.19 9.69 15.37
CA ASP A 5 -25.54 9.97 16.65
C ASP A 5 -24.31 10.85 16.40
N SER A 6 -24.46 12.14 16.66
CA SER A 6 -23.45 13.17 16.40
C SER A 6 -22.39 13.29 17.51
N LYS A 7 -22.31 12.36 18.47
CA LYS A 7 -21.47 12.52 19.68
C LYS A 7 -20.25 11.60 19.79
N SER A 8 -19.96 10.80 18.79
CA SER A 8 -18.75 9.97 18.76
C SER A 8 -17.91 10.28 17.52
N LYS A 9 -17.27 11.46 17.49
CA LYS A 9 -16.07 11.62 16.65
C LYS A 9 -14.94 10.80 17.28
N LYS A 10 -14.99 9.47 17.11
CA LYS A 10 -13.82 8.61 17.27
C LYS A 10 -12.83 9.10 16.22
N ILE A 11 -11.89 9.94 16.64
CA ILE A 11 -10.68 10.19 15.86
C ILE A 11 -9.94 8.86 15.90
N LEU A 12 -10.19 8.01 14.91
CA LEU A 12 -9.39 6.81 14.68
C LEU A 12 -7.97 7.34 14.48
N PHE A 13 -7.07 7.06 15.44
CA PHE A 13 -5.65 7.17 15.17
C PHE A 13 -5.37 6.33 13.93
N ILE A 14 -4.97 7.03 12.87
CA ILE A 14 -4.69 6.48 11.55
C ILE A 14 -3.46 5.58 11.69
N ASN A 15 -3.70 4.31 12.00
CA ASN A 15 -2.71 3.23 11.93
C ASN A 15 -2.44 2.94 10.44
N MET A 16 -1.81 3.87 9.72
CA MET A 16 -1.51 3.69 8.28
C MET A 16 -0.07 4.02 7.84
N PRO A 17 1.00 3.74 8.60
CA PRO A 17 2.34 3.75 8.04
C PRO A 17 2.79 2.38 7.47
N SER A 18 2.00 1.31 7.61
CA SER A 18 2.44 -0.06 7.29
C SER A 18 2.47 -0.37 5.78
N SER A 19 1.45 0.03 5.03
CA SER A 19 1.29 -0.40 3.61
C SER A 19 2.45 0.01 2.72
N PHE A 20 3.11 1.14 3.01
CA PHE A 20 4.27 1.62 2.26
C PHE A 20 5.44 0.63 2.24
N LEU A 21 5.61 -0.23 3.23
CA LEU A 21 6.71 -1.20 3.26
C LEU A 21 6.21 -2.63 3.37
N SER A 22 5.35 -2.94 4.34
CA SER A 22 4.97 -4.33 4.63
C SER A 22 4.15 -4.93 3.49
N HIS A 23 3.20 -4.19 2.92
CA HIS A 23 2.29 -4.70 1.90
C HIS A 23 2.97 -4.87 0.55
N GLN A 24 4.13 -4.25 0.34
CA GLN A 24 4.93 -4.46 -0.86
C GLN A 24 5.66 -5.81 -0.89
N ALA A 25 5.76 -6.54 0.22
CA ALA A 25 6.57 -7.77 0.28
C ALA A 25 6.13 -8.82 -0.75
N PRO A 26 4.84 -9.17 -0.89
CA PRO A 26 4.38 -10.12 -1.91
C PRO A 26 4.57 -9.56 -3.33
N ALA A 27 4.30 -8.28 -3.54
CA ALA A 27 4.45 -7.60 -4.84
C ALA A 27 5.91 -7.62 -5.33
N LEU A 28 6.86 -7.30 -4.45
CA LEU A 28 8.29 -7.34 -4.73
C LEU A 28 8.78 -8.77 -4.95
N TYR A 29 8.30 -9.74 -4.17
CA TYR A 29 8.60 -11.16 -4.39
C TYR A 29 8.19 -11.61 -5.79
N LEU A 30 6.95 -11.30 -6.21
CA LEU A 30 6.45 -11.62 -7.54
C LEU A 30 7.27 -10.95 -8.64
N LYS A 31 7.61 -9.67 -8.47
CA LYS A 31 8.41 -8.94 -9.46
C LYS A 31 9.84 -9.50 -9.57
N VAL A 32 10.49 -9.84 -8.46
CA VAL A 32 11.85 -10.41 -8.48
C VAL A 32 11.85 -11.82 -9.09
N THR A 33 10.81 -12.62 -8.83
CA THR A 33 10.70 -14.00 -9.31
C THR A 33 10.29 -14.07 -10.77
N PHE A 34 9.38 -13.21 -11.20
CA PHE A 34 8.84 -13.19 -12.55
C PHE A 34 9.01 -11.80 -13.21
N PRO A 35 10.25 -11.38 -13.47
CA PRO A 35 10.57 -10.01 -13.85
C PRO A 35 9.94 -9.55 -15.17
N ARG A 36 9.68 -10.47 -16.10
CA ARG A 36 9.04 -10.18 -17.39
C ARG A 36 7.51 -10.28 -17.35
N LYS A 37 6.94 -10.86 -16.29
CA LYS A 37 5.50 -11.05 -16.15
C LYS A 37 4.81 -9.91 -15.42
N PHE A 38 5.49 -9.12 -14.61
CA PHE A 38 4.83 -8.08 -13.82
C PHE A 38 5.44 -6.70 -14.06
N ASP A 39 4.59 -5.69 -14.11
CA ASP A 39 5.02 -4.31 -14.02
C ASP A 39 5.38 -4.00 -12.56
N GLY A 40 6.67 -3.84 -12.26
CA GLY A 40 7.16 -3.70 -10.90
C GLY A 40 6.66 -2.43 -10.20
N THR A 41 6.42 -1.35 -10.96
CA THR A 41 5.91 -0.10 -10.38
C THR A 41 4.42 -0.24 -10.09
N ALA A 42 3.64 -0.76 -11.04
CA ALA A 42 2.19 -0.91 -10.87
C ALA A 42 1.86 -1.89 -9.74
N ILE A 43 2.51 -3.07 -9.70
CA ILE A 43 2.24 -4.08 -8.66
C ILE A 43 2.57 -3.55 -7.26
N CYS A 44 3.65 -2.79 -7.08
CA CYS A 44 4.00 -2.19 -5.80
C CYS A 44 3.06 -1.03 -5.43
N LEU A 45 2.78 -0.09 -6.35
CA LEU A 45 1.90 1.04 -6.06
C LEU A 45 0.47 0.60 -5.72
N ALA A 46 -0.04 -0.46 -6.39
CA ALA A 46 -1.35 -1.00 -6.07
C ALA A 46 -1.48 -1.53 -4.63
N THR A 47 -0.37 -1.86 -3.96
CA THR A 47 -0.40 -2.25 -2.54
C THR A 47 -0.62 -1.06 -1.58
N ILE A 48 -0.57 0.17 -2.09
CA ILE A 48 -0.70 1.42 -1.32
C ILE A 48 -1.96 2.17 -1.75
N VAL A 49 -2.39 2.04 -3.01
CA VAL A 49 -3.51 2.81 -3.56
C VAL A 49 -4.84 2.66 -2.81
N PRO A 50 -5.24 1.48 -2.29
CA PRO A 50 -6.47 1.36 -1.49
C PRO A 50 -6.52 2.34 -0.31
N ASP A 51 -5.38 2.55 0.34
CA ASP A 51 -5.18 3.45 1.48
C ASP A 51 -5.18 4.93 1.12
N LEU A 52 -4.95 5.29 -0.15
CA LEU A 52 -4.97 6.69 -0.57
C LEU A 52 -6.36 7.33 -0.43
N HIS A 53 -7.41 6.54 -0.14
CA HIS A 53 -8.74 7.04 0.18
C HIS A 53 -8.72 8.13 1.26
N ILE A 54 -7.79 8.07 2.22
CA ILE A 54 -7.67 9.08 3.28
C ILE A 54 -7.41 10.50 2.75
N LEU A 55 -6.74 10.62 1.60
CA LEU A 55 -6.48 11.90 0.95
C LEU A 55 -7.73 12.46 0.28
N PHE A 56 -8.72 11.61 -0.03
CA PHE A 56 -9.95 11.96 -0.71
C PHE A 56 -11.16 12.05 0.23
N ASP A 57 -11.13 11.33 1.35
CA ASP A 57 -12.19 11.35 2.38
C ASP A 57 -12.48 12.75 2.92
N ILE A 58 -11.48 13.64 2.93
CA ILE A 58 -11.66 15.04 3.36
C ILE A 58 -12.50 15.87 2.37
N PHE A 59 -12.67 15.40 1.13
CA PHE A 59 -13.37 16.11 0.07
C PHE A 59 -14.75 15.52 -0.26
N ILE A 60 -15.10 14.36 0.32
CA ILE A 60 -16.27 13.57 -0.08
C ILE A 60 -17.16 13.31 1.15
N PRO A 61 -18.50 13.37 1.01
CA PRO A 61 -19.41 13.28 2.16
C PRO A 61 -19.63 11.86 2.70
N PHE A 62 -18.94 10.86 2.17
CA PHE A 62 -19.06 9.46 2.57
C PHE A 62 -17.67 8.80 2.67
N PRO A 63 -17.49 7.79 3.52
CA PRO A 63 -16.20 7.11 3.70
C PRO A 63 -15.84 6.27 2.48
N LEU A 64 -14.81 6.68 1.72
CA LEU A 64 -14.34 5.94 0.55
C LEU A 64 -13.70 4.61 0.91
N ARG A 65 -13.26 4.42 2.16
CA ARG A 65 -12.63 3.17 2.62
C ARG A 65 -13.41 1.92 2.21
N TYR A 66 -14.73 1.92 2.42
CA TYR A 66 -15.57 0.77 2.10
C TYR A 66 -15.56 0.42 0.61
N ILE A 67 -15.42 1.43 -0.25
CA ILE A 67 -15.27 1.23 -1.68
C ILE A 67 -13.84 0.80 -1.98
N SER A 68 -12.82 1.52 -1.52
CA SER A 68 -11.43 1.27 -1.88
C SER A 68 -10.89 -0.08 -1.40
N HIS A 69 -11.46 -0.63 -0.33
CA HIS A 69 -11.10 -1.94 0.25
C HIS A 69 -12.05 -3.08 -0.17
N SER A 70 -12.79 -2.90 -1.27
CA SER A 70 -13.68 -3.93 -1.81
C SER A 70 -13.18 -4.51 -3.14
N LEU A 71 -13.71 -5.67 -3.55
CA LEU A 71 -13.47 -6.20 -4.89
C LEU A 71 -13.93 -5.23 -5.98
N LEU A 72 -15.04 -4.52 -5.76
CA LEU A 72 -15.50 -3.47 -6.66
C LEU A 72 -14.48 -2.31 -6.72
N GLY A 73 -13.93 -1.93 -5.57
CA GLY A 73 -12.84 -0.98 -5.43
C GLY A 73 -11.61 -1.34 -6.23
N LEU A 74 -11.25 -2.62 -6.32
CA LEU A 74 -10.09 -3.03 -7.13
C LEU A 74 -10.19 -2.54 -8.57
N PHE A 75 -11.37 -2.61 -9.17
CA PHE A 75 -11.60 -2.20 -10.55
C PHE A 75 -11.88 -0.71 -10.70
N LEU A 76 -12.71 -0.12 -9.82
CA LEU A 76 -13.14 1.28 -9.96
C LEU A 76 -12.19 2.29 -9.33
N TRP A 77 -11.42 1.88 -8.32
CA TRP A 77 -10.53 2.74 -7.56
C TRP A 77 -9.07 2.34 -7.79
N THR A 78 -8.70 1.13 -7.38
CA THR A 78 -7.29 0.72 -7.29
C THR A 78 -6.64 0.67 -8.66
N MET A 79 -7.20 -0.09 -9.61
CA MET A 79 -6.66 -0.22 -10.96
C MET A 79 -6.44 1.13 -11.67
N PRO A 80 -7.45 2.01 -11.85
CA PRO A 80 -7.27 3.26 -12.59
C PRO A 80 -6.27 4.20 -11.90
N ILE A 81 -6.35 4.33 -10.57
CA ILE A 81 -5.43 5.18 -9.81
C ILE A 81 -4.00 4.61 -9.87
N THR A 82 -3.81 3.29 -9.77
CA THR A 82 -2.49 2.68 -9.93
C THR A 82 -1.89 2.94 -11.31
N ILE A 83 -2.65 2.82 -12.39
CA ILE A 83 -2.13 3.08 -13.73
C ILE A 83 -1.68 4.55 -13.85
N LEU A 84 -2.54 5.48 -13.44
CA LEU A 84 -2.22 6.91 -13.44
C LEU A 84 -0.99 7.22 -12.59
N THR A 85 -0.97 6.74 -11.35
CA THR A 85 0.15 6.97 -10.43
C THR A 85 1.42 6.27 -10.89
N THR A 86 1.35 5.14 -11.60
CA THR A 86 2.52 4.48 -12.21
C THR A 86 3.15 5.36 -13.28
N ILE A 87 2.34 5.99 -14.14
CA ILE A 87 2.81 6.91 -15.17
C ILE A 87 3.48 8.12 -14.51
N VAL A 88 2.79 8.76 -13.56
CA VAL A 88 3.29 9.93 -12.83
C VAL A 88 4.58 9.60 -12.07
N PHE A 89 4.60 8.47 -11.38
CA PHE A 89 5.74 8.02 -10.60
C PHE A 89 6.96 7.78 -11.50
N ALA A 90 6.81 6.99 -12.55
CA ALA A 90 7.92 6.65 -13.45
C ALA A 90 8.48 7.88 -14.19
N ARG A 91 7.62 8.82 -14.60
CA ARG A 91 8.05 10.02 -15.36
C ARG A 91 8.63 11.12 -14.47
N TYR A 92 8.09 11.32 -13.27
CA TYR A 92 8.39 12.50 -12.46
C TYR A 92 8.96 12.15 -11.09
N LEU A 93 8.27 11.33 -10.29
CA LEU A 93 8.66 11.08 -8.90
C LEU A 93 9.93 10.25 -8.79
N ALA A 94 10.00 9.11 -9.47
CA ALA A 94 11.11 8.18 -9.39
C ALA A 94 12.45 8.81 -9.83
N PRO A 95 12.52 9.56 -10.95
CA PRO A 95 13.75 10.25 -11.34
C PRO A 95 14.18 11.34 -10.34
N ASN A 96 13.23 12.04 -9.71
CA ASN A 96 13.53 13.04 -8.69
C ASN A 96 14.03 12.38 -7.39
N LEU A 97 13.40 11.30 -6.95
CA LEU A 97 13.87 10.50 -5.81
C LEU A 97 15.26 9.90 -6.07
N ALA A 98 15.54 9.46 -7.30
CA ALA A 98 16.86 8.98 -7.69
C ALA A 98 17.94 10.07 -7.61
N LYS A 99 17.61 11.33 -7.94
CA LYS A 99 18.53 12.47 -7.75
C LYS A 99 18.79 12.72 -6.26
N LEU A 100 17.73 12.71 -5.43
CA LEU A 100 17.88 12.87 -3.98
C LEU A 100 18.75 11.77 -3.38
N ALA A 101 18.56 10.51 -3.79
CA ALA A 101 19.36 9.37 -3.32
C ALA A 101 20.85 9.45 -3.70
N LYS A 102 21.24 10.33 -4.63
CA LYS A 102 22.64 10.57 -5.02
C LYS A 102 23.32 11.68 -4.20
N LEU A 103 22.59 12.39 -3.33
CA LEU A 103 23.15 13.42 -2.46
C LEU A 103 24.08 12.82 -1.38
N LYS A 104 24.99 13.63 -0.85
CA LYS A 104 25.97 13.22 0.18
C LYS A 104 25.43 13.43 1.60
N ASN A 105 24.27 12.86 1.93
CA ASN A 105 23.70 12.92 3.30
C ASN A 105 23.28 11.52 3.82
N PRO A 106 23.05 11.35 5.14
CA PRO A 106 22.76 10.03 5.73
C PRO A 106 21.52 9.34 5.14
N ILE A 107 20.43 10.10 4.91
CA ILE A 107 19.19 9.58 4.33
C ILE A 107 19.43 9.04 2.91
N SER A 108 20.22 9.78 2.11
CA SER A 108 20.56 9.40 0.74
C SER A 108 21.40 8.12 0.69
N ARG A 109 22.27 7.88 1.68
CA ARG A 109 23.01 6.62 1.80
C ARG A 109 22.05 5.43 1.97
N SER A 110 21.04 5.57 2.83
CA SER A 110 20.02 4.53 3.03
C SER A 110 19.18 4.30 1.77
N LEU A 111 18.72 5.36 1.11
CA LEU A 111 17.97 5.26 -0.15
C LEU A 111 18.79 4.59 -1.25
N LYS A 112 20.08 4.95 -1.36
CA LYS A 112 21.02 4.32 -2.30
C LYS A 112 21.27 2.86 -1.97
N PHE A 113 21.36 2.49 -0.70
CA PHE A 113 21.55 1.11 -0.26
C PHE A 113 20.43 0.18 -0.75
N PHE A 114 19.18 0.68 -0.74
CA PHE A 114 17.98 0.02 -1.25
C PHE A 114 17.70 0.26 -2.75
N GLY A 115 18.60 0.96 -3.45
CA GLY A 115 18.59 1.08 -4.91
C GLY A 115 17.71 2.18 -5.49
N VAL A 116 17.23 3.13 -4.68
CA VAL A 116 16.44 4.28 -5.15
C VAL A 116 17.24 5.14 -6.14
N ASP A 117 18.58 5.16 -6.04
CA ASP A 117 19.48 5.86 -6.97
C ASP A 117 19.39 5.35 -8.43
N SER A 118 18.88 4.12 -8.63
CA SER A 118 18.64 3.51 -9.94
C SER A 118 17.22 3.74 -10.49
N TRP A 119 16.35 4.44 -9.75
CA TRP A 119 14.98 4.70 -10.21
C TRP A 119 14.90 5.69 -11.38
N ASN A 120 16.01 6.34 -11.76
CA ASN A 120 16.05 7.16 -12.97
C ASN A 120 15.78 6.34 -14.24
N TYR A 121 16.10 5.04 -14.25
CA TYR A 121 15.82 4.15 -15.37
C TYR A 121 14.32 3.96 -15.61
N LEU A 122 13.46 4.18 -14.61
CA LEU A 122 12.02 4.12 -14.80
C LEU A 122 11.51 5.23 -15.74
N ARG A 123 12.28 6.30 -15.94
CA ARG A 123 11.92 7.38 -16.87
C ARG A 123 11.82 6.91 -18.31
N SER A 124 12.59 5.90 -18.73
CA SER A 124 12.59 5.38 -20.11
C SER A 124 11.46 4.41 -20.41
N LYS A 125 10.63 4.09 -19.40
CA LYS A 125 9.48 3.21 -19.55
C LYS A 125 8.55 3.68 -20.68
N LYS A 126 8.14 2.72 -21.52
CA LYS A 126 7.16 2.90 -22.60
C LYS A 126 5.76 2.62 -22.05
N PHE A 127 4.80 3.45 -22.43
CA PHE A 127 3.39 3.34 -22.03
C PHE A 127 2.54 2.98 -23.25
N ASP A 128 2.85 1.84 -23.85
CA ASP A 128 2.17 1.28 -25.02
C ASP A 128 1.02 0.33 -24.61
N LYS A 129 0.40 -0.32 -25.60
CA LYS A 129 -0.68 -1.30 -25.36
C LYS A 129 -0.24 -2.42 -24.41
N ASN A 130 1.01 -2.89 -24.52
CA ASN A 130 1.51 -3.96 -23.67
C ASN A 130 1.66 -3.48 -22.23
N PHE A 131 2.11 -2.25 -22.00
CA PHE A 131 2.10 -1.65 -20.67
C PHE A 131 0.70 -1.63 -20.07
N PHE A 132 -0.34 -1.24 -20.80
CA PHE A 132 -1.69 -1.19 -20.22
C PHE A 132 -2.21 -2.59 -19.86
N ILE A 133 -1.90 -3.62 -20.64
CA ILE A 133 -2.27 -5.00 -20.31
C ILE A 133 -1.52 -5.46 -19.04
N VAL A 134 -0.19 -5.35 -19.06
CA VAL A 134 0.69 -5.82 -17.98
C VAL A 134 0.46 -5.03 -16.70
N GLY A 135 0.38 -3.71 -16.81
CA GLY A 135 0.09 -2.78 -15.73
C GLY A 135 -1.26 -3.04 -15.10
N THR A 136 -2.31 -3.31 -15.88
CA THR A 136 -3.66 -3.56 -15.35
C THR A 136 -3.71 -4.81 -14.49
N TYR A 137 -3.29 -5.98 -14.98
CA TYR A 137 -3.32 -7.16 -14.12
C TYR A 137 -2.30 -7.09 -12.98
N SER A 138 -1.18 -6.39 -13.17
CA SER A 138 -0.23 -6.13 -12.08
C SER A 138 -0.88 -5.28 -10.98
N ALA A 139 -1.67 -4.27 -11.35
CA ALA A 139 -2.42 -3.45 -10.43
C ALA A 139 -3.50 -4.24 -9.68
N LEU A 140 -4.25 -5.08 -10.41
CA LEU A 140 -5.27 -5.95 -9.79
C LEU A 140 -4.64 -6.93 -8.79
N ILE A 141 -3.53 -7.58 -9.16
CA ILE A 141 -2.83 -8.51 -8.26
C ILE A 141 -2.27 -7.76 -7.04
N GLY A 142 -1.60 -6.62 -7.24
CA GLY A 142 -1.06 -5.82 -6.13
C GLY A 142 -2.16 -5.33 -5.18
N GLY A 143 -3.27 -4.82 -5.73
CA GLY A 143 -4.43 -4.40 -4.95
C GLY A 143 -5.06 -5.56 -4.20
N PHE A 144 -5.21 -6.72 -4.84
CA PHE A 144 -5.72 -7.92 -4.19
C PHE A 144 -4.80 -8.39 -3.06
N THR A 145 -3.47 -8.35 -3.24
CA THR A 145 -2.54 -8.68 -2.14
C THR A 145 -2.68 -7.74 -0.96
N HIS A 146 -2.99 -6.46 -1.18
CA HIS A 146 -3.30 -5.54 -0.09
C HIS A 146 -4.56 -5.98 0.66
N LEU A 147 -5.67 -6.22 -0.04
CA LEU A 147 -6.92 -6.67 0.60
C LEU A 147 -6.75 -7.97 1.41
N LEU A 148 -5.94 -8.90 0.91
CA LEU A 148 -5.66 -10.15 1.62
C LEU A 148 -4.86 -9.95 2.91
N LEU A 149 -3.91 -9.01 2.92
CA LEU A 149 -3.13 -8.69 4.11
C LEU A 149 -3.96 -7.93 5.16
N ASP A 150 -4.92 -7.14 4.68
CA ASP A 150 -5.86 -6.39 5.51
C ASP A 150 -6.96 -7.26 6.13
N PHE A 151 -7.32 -8.37 5.49
CA PHE A 151 -8.40 -9.26 5.93
C PHE A 151 -8.35 -9.66 7.42
N PRO A 152 -7.23 -10.16 7.98
CA PRO A 152 -7.12 -10.48 9.40
C PRO A 152 -6.84 -9.26 10.31
N ALA A 153 -6.64 -8.08 9.74
CA ALA A 153 -6.10 -6.88 10.39
C ALA A 153 -7.12 -5.78 10.64
N HIS A 154 -8.41 -6.05 10.40
CA HIS A 154 -9.49 -5.08 10.57
C HIS A 154 -10.71 -5.67 11.28
N GLU A 155 -11.53 -4.76 11.84
CA GLU A 155 -12.78 -5.09 12.52
C GLU A 155 -13.89 -5.52 11.54
N TYR A 156 -13.81 -5.02 10.31
CA TYR A 156 -14.74 -5.29 9.24
C TYR A 156 -13.97 -5.83 8.03
N ILE A 157 -14.65 -6.66 7.25
CA ILE A 157 -14.23 -7.18 5.96
C ILE A 157 -15.06 -6.45 4.92
N GLU A 158 -14.44 -5.50 4.23
CA GLU A 158 -15.08 -4.65 3.21
C GLU A 158 -15.10 -5.30 1.81
N LEU A 159 -14.54 -6.50 1.67
CA LEU A 159 -14.29 -7.18 0.39
C LEU A 159 -15.52 -7.27 -0.52
N PHE A 160 -16.71 -7.44 0.06
CA PHE A 160 -17.97 -7.66 -0.65
C PHE A 160 -18.92 -6.45 -0.65
N PHE A 161 -18.40 -5.24 -0.46
CA PHE A 161 -19.20 -4.01 -0.48
C PHE A 161 -20.23 -4.00 -1.64
N PRO A 162 -21.52 -3.68 -1.36
CA PRO A 162 -22.05 -3.03 -0.15
C PRO A 162 -22.25 -3.95 1.07
N LEU A 163 -22.02 -5.26 0.94
CA LEU A 163 -22.07 -6.17 2.08
C LEU A 163 -20.78 -6.04 2.90
N ILE A 164 -20.91 -5.48 4.11
CA ILE A 164 -19.82 -5.36 5.08
C ILE A 164 -19.98 -6.46 6.11
N ILE A 165 -18.98 -7.33 6.21
CA ILE A 165 -19.01 -8.47 7.13
C ILE A 165 -18.16 -8.11 8.35
N LYS A 166 -18.70 -8.31 9.55
CA LYS A 166 -17.91 -8.15 10.78
C LYS A 166 -16.88 -9.28 10.88
N SER A 167 -15.65 -8.97 11.26
CA SER A 167 -14.62 -9.97 11.49
C SER A 167 -15.06 -10.95 12.61
N PRO A 168 -14.62 -12.23 12.56
CA PRO A 168 -14.92 -13.21 13.60
C PRO A 168 -14.60 -12.71 15.02
N ASP A 169 -15.42 -13.09 15.99
CA ASP A 169 -15.34 -12.54 17.36
C ASP A 169 -13.96 -12.70 18.02
N PHE A 170 -13.23 -13.79 17.73
CA PHE A 170 -11.89 -14.00 18.26
C PHE A 170 -10.88 -12.91 17.81
N LEU A 171 -11.05 -12.33 16.62
CA LEU A 171 -10.21 -11.23 16.14
C LEU A 171 -10.50 -9.93 16.89
N LEU A 172 -11.73 -9.78 17.39
CA LEU A 172 -12.20 -8.60 18.10
C LEU A 172 -11.90 -8.65 19.61
N PHE A 173 -11.45 -9.81 20.10
CA PHE A 173 -11.15 -10.00 21.52
C PHE A 173 -10.03 -9.04 21.98
N PRO A 174 -10.27 -8.19 23.00
CA PRO A 174 -9.25 -7.29 23.53
C PRO A 174 -8.21 -8.07 24.32
N LEU A 175 -6.95 -8.06 23.88
CA LEU A 175 -5.84 -8.71 24.60
C LEU A 175 -5.30 -7.82 25.71
N PHE A 176 -5.24 -6.51 25.47
CA PHE A 176 -4.79 -5.52 26.43
C PHE A 176 -5.75 -4.34 26.45
N ASP A 177 -6.08 -3.90 27.64
CA ASP A 177 -6.83 -2.66 27.89
C ASP A 177 -5.89 -1.68 28.62
N PHE A 178 -5.52 -0.61 27.91
CA PHE A 178 -4.68 0.46 28.46
C PHE A 178 -5.53 1.56 29.12
N GLY A 179 -6.84 1.35 29.25
CA GLY A 179 -7.78 2.25 29.88
C GLY A 179 -8.31 3.32 28.92
N THR A 180 -8.97 4.29 29.54
CA THR A 180 -9.70 5.35 28.83
C THR A 180 -9.06 6.71 29.10
N ILE A 181 -8.72 7.45 28.06
CA ILE A 181 -8.29 8.85 28.18
C ILE A 181 -9.49 9.74 27.84
N THR A 182 -9.94 10.51 28.82
CA THR A 182 -10.96 11.53 28.62
C THR A 182 -10.29 12.85 28.28
N THR A 183 -10.64 13.40 27.13
CA THR A 183 -10.19 14.73 26.69
C THR A 183 -11.40 15.65 26.53
N THR A 184 -11.18 16.96 26.39
CA THR A 184 -12.23 17.92 26.03
C THR A 184 -12.94 17.60 24.71
N ARG A 185 -12.32 16.75 23.87
CA ARG A 185 -12.84 16.34 22.56
C ARG A 185 -13.55 14.98 22.56
N GLY A 186 -13.56 14.26 23.68
CA GLY A 186 -14.21 12.96 23.81
C GLY A 186 -13.45 11.94 24.66
N ILE A 187 -14.04 10.76 24.82
CA ILE A 187 -13.48 9.60 25.54
C ILE A 187 -12.82 8.67 24.52
N PHE A 188 -11.55 8.32 24.76
CA PHE A 188 -10.77 7.43 23.93
C PHE A 188 -10.44 6.15 24.68
N ASN A 189 -10.92 5.01 24.20
CA ASN A 189 -10.59 3.70 24.75
C ASN A 189 -9.37 3.15 24.03
N PHE A 190 -8.31 2.85 24.78
CA PHE A 190 -7.06 2.31 24.23
C PHE A 190 -7.02 0.81 24.47
N THR A 191 -7.62 0.05 23.56
CA THR A 191 -7.56 -1.42 23.57
C THR A 191 -6.70 -1.94 22.43
N LEU A 192 -5.96 -3.02 22.66
CA LEU A 192 -5.26 -3.79 21.63
C LEU A 192 -5.97 -5.13 21.40
N PRO A 193 -6.98 -5.18 20.51
CA PRO A 193 -7.60 -6.43 20.10
C PRO A 193 -6.66 -7.27 19.24
N VAL A 194 -6.98 -8.56 19.12
CA VAL A 194 -6.20 -9.55 18.35
C VAL A 194 -5.90 -9.06 16.93
N TYR A 195 -6.89 -8.51 16.21
CA TYR A 195 -6.68 -8.03 14.83
C TYR A 195 -5.62 -6.93 14.73
N ARG A 196 -5.54 -6.01 15.71
CA ARG A 196 -4.53 -4.95 15.73
C ARG A 196 -3.16 -5.50 16.06
N LEU A 197 -3.08 -6.50 16.92
CA LEU A 197 -1.82 -7.19 17.20
C LEU A 197 -1.32 -7.92 15.94
N LEU A 198 -2.20 -8.64 15.24
CA LEU A 198 -1.86 -9.28 13.97
C LEU A 198 -1.38 -8.28 12.93
N TRP A 199 -2.07 -7.14 12.79
CA TRP A 199 -1.63 -6.05 11.93
C TRP A 199 -0.21 -5.57 12.27
N LEU A 200 0.10 -5.35 13.55
CA LEU A 200 1.44 -4.97 13.99
C LEU A 200 2.48 -6.05 13.65
N ILE A 201 2.17 -7.31 13.95
CA ILE A 201 3.05 -8.45 13.67
C ILE A 201 3.35 -8.55 12.18
N PHE A 202 2.33 -8.52 11.31
CA PHE A 202 2.53 -8.56 9.86
C PHE A 202 3.30 -7.36 9.35
N SER A 203 3.04 -6.17 9.90
CA SER A 203 3.78 -4.97 9.57
C SER A 203 5.28 -5.14 9.83
N PHE A 204 5.65 -5.61 11.02
CA PHE A 204 7.06 -5.84 11.37
C PHE A 204 7.70 -6.97 10.59
N ILE A 205 7.03 -8.12 10.47
CA ILE A 205 7.55 -9.29 9.78
C ILE A 205 7.78 -9.00 8.29
N LEU A 206 6.84 -8.33 7.62
CA LEU A 206 6.90 -8.11 6.18
C LEU A 206 7.81 -6.94 5.75
N ILE A 207 8.23 -6.06 6.68
CA ILE A 207 9.26 -5.06 6.38
C ILE A 207 10.57 -5.75 5.95
N PHE A 208 10.99 -6.81 6.63
CA PHE A 208 12.24 -7.51 6.33
C PHE A 208 12.31 -8.10 4.90
N PRO A 209 11.33 -8.88 4.40
CA PRO A 209 11.34 -9.36 3.03
C PRO A 209 11.25 -8.22 2.00
N THR A 210 10.50 -7.15 2.27
CA THR A 210 10.50 -5.94 1.41
C THR A 210 11.90 -5.36 1.28
N LEU A 211 12.57 -5.08 2.40
CA LEU A 211 13.92 -4.53 2.41
C LEU A 211 14.94 -5.49 1.78
N TYR A 212 14.80 -6.79 2.02
CA TYR A 212 15.60 -7.84 1.39
C TYR A 212 15.44 -7.83 -0.13
N HIS A 213 14.21 -7.77 -0.65
CA HIS A 213 13.94 -7.75 -2.08
C HIS A 213 14.45 -6.47 -2.75
N LEU A 214 14.26 -5.30 -2.12
CA LEU A 214 14.85 -4.04 -2.60
C LEU A 214 16.38 -4.13 -2.64
N ARG A 215 17.01 -4.68 -1.60
CA ARG A 215 18.46 -4.86 -1.56
C ARG A 215 18.94 -5.84 -2.62
N LYS A 216 18.21 -6.94 -2.84
CA LYS A 216 18.49 -7.92 -3.91
C LYS A 216 18.39 -7.26 -5.29
N MET A 217 17.35 -6.47 -5.54
CA MET A 217 17.18 -5.72 -6.78
C MET A 217 18.35 -4.78 -7.04
N LYS A 218 18.82 -4.06 -6.01
CA LYS A 218 20.02 -3.21 -6.11
C LYS A 218 21.29 -4.03 -6.37
N LYS A 219 21.54 -5.07 -5.59
CA LYS A 219 22.76 -5.90 -5.69
C LYS A 219 22.94 -6.52 -7.08
N HIS A 220 21.85 -6.85 -7.75
CA HIS A 220 21.87 -7.49 -9.07
C HIS A 220 21.51 -6.55 -10.23
N GLU A 221 21.39 -5.24 -9.96
CA GLU A 221 21.09 -4.19 -10.95
C GLU A 221 19.82 -4.48 -11.75
N LEU A 222 18.81 -5.04 -11.08
CA LEU A 222 17.63 -5.58 -11.76
C LEU A 222 16.79 -4.49 -12.43
N ILE A 223 16.64 -3.32 -11.81
CA ILE A 223 15.87 -2.20 -12.37
C ILE A 223 16.46 -1.74 -13.71
N GLU A 224 17.78 -1.67 -13.80
CA GLU A 224 18.48 -1.31 -15.05
C GLU A 224 18.24 -2.38 -16.12
N LYS A 225 18.53 -3.65 -15.80
CA LYS A 225 18.34 -4.77 -16.73
C LYS A 225 16.92 -4.85 -17.29
N TRP A 226 15.91 -4.71 -16.43
CA TRP A 226 14.51 -4.77 -16.87
C TRP A 226 14.09 -3.64 -17.80
N ASN A 227 14.74 -2.46 -17.72
CA ASN A 227 14.40 -1.33 -18.58
C ASN A 227 15.27 -1.29 -19.85
N LEU A 228 16.49 -1.81 -19.82
CA LEU A 228 17.34 -1.94 -21.01
C LEU A 228 16.83 -3.02 -21.97
N ASP A 229 16.31 -4.13 -21.45
CA ASP A 229 15.71 -5.21 -22.26
C ASP A 229 14.49 -4.73 -23.09
N ASN A 230 13.79 -3.67 -22.67
CA ASN A 230 12.62 -3.11 -23.38
C ASN A 230 12.99 -2.12 -24.52
N ILE A 231 14.28 -1.85 -24.70
CA ILE A 231 14.81 -0.94 -25.74
C ILE A 231 15.23 -1.73 -26.99
N LYS A 232 15.51 -3.04 -26.86
CA LYS A 232 15.79 -3.95 -27.97
C LYS A 232 14.50 -4.54 -28.52
#